data_AF-A0A2J8U7A6-F1
#
_entry.id   AF-A0A2J8U7A6-F1
#
_cell.length_a   1.000
_cell.length_b   1.000
_cell.length_c   1.000
_cell.angle_alpha   90.00
_cell.angle_beta   90.00
_cell.angle_gamma   90.00
#
_symmetry.space_group_name_H-M   'P 1'
#
loop_
_entity.id
_entity.type
_entity.pdbx_description
1 polymer ?
#
loop_
_entity_poly.entity_id
_entity_poly.type
_entity_poly.pdbx_seq_one_letter_code
_entity_poly.pdbx_strand_id
1 'polypeptide(L)'
;ARREAEADKPRRLGRLKYQAPDIDVQLSSELTDSLRTLKPEGNILRDRFKSFQRRNMIEPRERAKFKRKYKVKLVEKRAFREIHCHQMLEPRPSIKSPFW
;
A
#
# COMPACT_ATOMS: atom_id res chain seq x y z
N ALA A 1 30.24 -30.31 5.32
CA ALA A 1 30.18 -29.15 4.40
C ALA A 1 28.77 -28.88 3.84
N ARG A 2 28.31 -29.52 2.74
CA ARG A 2 27.04 -29.14 2.09
C ARG A 2 25.78 -29.34 2.96
N ARG A 3 25.70 -30.44 3.72
CA ARG A 3 24.56 -30.72 4.64
C ARG A 3 24.43 -29.72 5.79
N GLU A 4 25.56 -29.26 6.34
CA GLU A 4 25.57 -28.29 7.45
C GLU A 4 25.09 -26.91 7.00
N ALA A 5 25.53 -26.47 5.81
CA ALA A 5 25.07 -25.22 5.21
C ALA A 5 23.58 -25.25 4.82
N GLU A 6 22.98 -26.43 4.69
CA GLU A 6 21.57 -26.61 4.39
C GLU A 6 20.70 -26.59 5.65
N ALA A 7 21.25 -27.03 6.78
CA ALA A 7 20.60 -26.98 8.08
C ALA A 7 20.41 -25.55 8.60
N ASP A 8 21.32 -24.63 8.26
CA ASP A 8 21.24 -23.23 8.69
C ASP A 8 20.26 -22.39 7.85
N LYS A 9 19.80 -22.93 6.70
CA LYS A 9 18.86 -22.23 5.83
C LYS A 9 17.43 -22.32 6.38
N PRO A 10 16.67 -21.21 6.36
CA PRO A 10 15.27 -21.24 6.76
C PRO A 10 14.47 -22.20 5.86
N ARG A 11 13.60 -23.00 6.48
CA ARG A 11 12.77 -23.97 5.78
C ARG A 11 11.67 -23.24 5.03
N ARG A 12 11.24 -23.80 3.90
CA ARG A 12 10.18 -23.20 3.09
C ARG A 12 8.81 -23.63 3.65
N LEU A 13 8.09 -22.68 4.25
CA LEU A 13 6.71 -22.92 4.72
C LEU A 13 5.67 -22.73 3.60
N GLY A 14 5.86 -21.72 2.73
CA GLY A 14 4.87 -21.33 1.73
C GLY A 14 5.43 -21.18 0.30
N ARG A 15 4.63 -20.55 -0.57
CA ARG A 15 5.01 -20.32 -1.97
C ARG A 15 6.25 -19.44 -2.10
N LEU A 16 6.39 -18.42 -1.26
CA LEU A 16 7.50 -17.47 -1.31
C LEU A 16 8.69 -17.97 -0.50
N LYS A 17 9.91 -17.72 -1.00
CA LYS A 17 11.15 -18.00 -0.29
C LYS A 17 11.46 -16.83 0.66
N TYR A 18 12.10 -17.13 1.80
CA TYR A 18 12.62 -16.08 2.66
C TYR A 18 13.72 -15.30 1.92
N GLN A 19 13.64 -13.97 2.01
CA GLN A 19 14.67 -13.05 1.56
C GLN A 19 15.26 -12.36 2.77
N ALA A 20 16.57 -12.47 2.93
CA ALA A 20 17.31 -11.75 3.96
C ALA A 20 17.13 -10.24 3.75
N PRO A 21 16.96 -9.46 4.84
CA PRO A 21 16.96 -8.00 4.74
C PRO A 21 18.34 -7.49 4.31
N ASP A 22 18.35 -6.34 3.65
CA ASP A 22 19.57 -5.61 3.37
C ASP A 22 20.14 -5.04 4.67
N ILE A 23 21.45 -4.81 4.67
CA ILE A 23 22.17 -4.29 5.84
C ILE A 23 22.02 -2.77 5.83
N ASP A 24 21.48 -2.22 6.91
CA ASP A 24 21.40 -0.77 7.12
C ASP A 24 22.82 -0.26 7.45
N VAL A 25 23.43 0.49 6.52
CA VAL A 25 24.78 1.05 6.65
C VAL A 25 24.76 2.56 6.51
N GLN A 26 25.54 3.26 7.36
CA GLN A 26 25.75 4.69 7.23
C GLN A 26 26.90 4.98 6.27
N LEU A 27 26.74 6.03 5.46
CA LEU A 27 27.79 6.53 4.59
C LEU A 27 28.76 7.41 5.38
N SER A 28 30.01 7.48 4.92
CA SER A 28 31.07 8.22 5.64
C SER A 28 30.77 9.70 5.86
N SER A 29 29.98 10.32 4.98
CA SER A 29 29.54 11.73 5.10
C SER A 29 28.44 11.96 6.14
N GLU A 30 27.72 10.91 6.53
CA GLU A 30 26.60 10.98 7.48
C GLU A 30 27.00 10.51 8.89
N LEU A 31 28.24 10.03 9.05
CA LEU A 31 28.79 9.67 10.33
C LEU A 31 28.97 10.91 11.21
N THR A 32 28.26 10.94 12.34
CA THR A 32 28.38 12.02 13.33
C THR A 32 29.44 11.68 14.37
N ASP A 33 30.26 12.67 14.76
CA ASP A 33 31.26 12.52 15.83
C ASP A 33 30.65 12.26 17.23
N SER A 34 29.35 12.54 17.43
CA SER A 34 28.67 12.40 18.72
C SER A 34 27.42 11.52 18.66
N LEU A 35 27.28 10.63 19.65
CA LEU A 35 26.12 9.74 19.81
C LEU A 35 24.80 10.48 20.05
N ARG A 36 24.83 11.71 20.56
CA ARG A 36 23.60 12.50 20.82
C ARG A 36 22.99 13.08 19.54
N THR A 37 23.82 13.32 18.54
CA THR A 37 23.41 13.83 17.23
C THR A 37 23.10 12.72 16.24
N LEU A 38 23.45 11.48 16.60
CA LEU A 38 23.24 10.31 15.77
C LEU A 38 21.75 10.06 15.60
N LYS A 39 21.30 10.02 14.34
CA LYS A 39 19.95 9.58 14.02
C LYS A 39 19.90 8.07 14.17
N PRO A 40 18.90 7.52 14.91
CA PRO A 40 18.75 6.08 14.99
C PRO A 40 18.36 5.55 13.61
N GLU A 41 19.20 4.68 13.06
CA GLU A 41 18.97 4.03 11.77
C GLU A 41 18.23 2.71 11.93
N GLY A 42 17.52 2.33 10.87
CA GLY A 42 16.84 1.04 10.78
C GLY A 42 15.47 1.00 11.47
N ASN A 43 14.73 -0.08 11.22
CA ASN A 43 13.39 -0.28 11.74
C ASN A 43 13.28 -1.60 12.52
N ILE A 44 13.14 -1.49 13.84
CA ILE A 44 13.07 -2.64 14.76
C ILE A 44 11.92 -3.58 14.39
N LEU A 45 10.76 -3.05 13.99
CA LEU A 45 9.62 -3.89 13.61
C LEU A 45 9.91 -4.72 12.37
N ARG A 46 10.67 -4.16 11.41
CA ARG A 46 11.09 -4.89 10.21
C ARG A 46 12.08 -5.99 10.55
N ASP A 47 13.07 -5.69 11.40
CA ASP A 47 14.05 -6.69 11.86
C ASP A 47 13.37 -7.84 12.62
N ARG A 48 12.51 -7.52 13.60
CA ARG A 48 11.77 -8.56 14.34
C ARG A 48 10.88 -9.40 13.45
N PHE A 49 10.18 -8.77 12.49
CA PHE A 49 9.36 -9.48 11.52
C PHE A 49 10.18 -10.45 10.65
N LYS A 50 11.35 -10.01 10.16
CA LYS A 50 12.27 -10.86 9.39
C LYS A 50 12.89 -11.97 10.24
N SER A 51 13.15 -11.72 11.53
CA SER A 51 13.59 -12.73 12.48
C SER A 51 12.53 -13.82 12.70
N PHE A 52 11.25 -13.46 12.82
CA PHE A 52 10.16 -14.44 12.91
C PHE A 52 10.03 -15.29 11.64
N GLN A 53 10.26 -14.69 10.46
CA GLN A 53 10.30 -15.43 9.20
C GLN A 53 11.49 -16.38 9.13
N ARG A 54 12.69 -15.95 9.55
CA ARG A 54 13.90 -16.79 9.59
C ARG A 54 13.73 -18.01 10.51
N ARG A 55 13.04 -17.82 11.64
CA ARG A 55 12.71 -18.89 12.60
C ARG A 55 11.56 -19.79 12.15
N ASN A 56 10.98 -19.57 10.97
CA ASN A 56 9.83 -20.31 10.47
C ASN A 56 8.60 -20.23 11.40
N MET A 57 8.44 -19.12 12.15
CA MET A 57 7.22 -18.85 12.94
C MET A 57 6.13 -18.19 12.09
N ILE A 58 6.55 -17.37 11.12
CA ILE A 58 5.66 -16.63 10.21
C ILE A 58 6.11 -16.93 8.79
N GLU A 59 5.15 -17.23 7.91
CA GLU A 59 5.46 -17.44 6.50
C GLU A 59 5.83 -16.12 5.79
N PRO A 60 6.81 -16.15 4.87
CA PRO A 60 7.00 -15.07 3.92
C PRO A 60 5.73 -14.88 3.06
N ARG A 61 5.06 -13.73 3.20
CA ARG A 61 3.84 -13.40 2.45
C ARG A 61 3.89 -11.98 1.89
N GLU A 62 3.42 -11.81 0.66
CA GLU A 62 3.15 -10.49 0.09
C GLU A 62 1.79 -9.95 0.59
N ARG A 63 1.73 -8.63 0.82
CA ARG A 63 0.47 -7.99 1.21
C ARG A 63 -0.57 -8.22 0.11
N ALA A 64 -1.72 -8.77 0.51
CA ALA A 64 -2.83 -8.95 -0.40
C ALA A 64 -3.28 -7.58 -0.96
N LYS A 65 -3.27 -7.45 -2.29
CA LYS A 65 -3.82 -6.27 -2.96
C LYS A 65 -5.34 -6.47 -3.07
N PHE A 66 -6.10 -5.68 -2.33
CA PHE A 66 -7.55 -5.64 -2.45
C PHE A 66 -7.95 -4.91 -3.74
N LYS A 67 -7.86 -5.62 -4.87
CA LYS A 67 -8.35 -5.14 -6.16
C LYS A 67 -9.65 -5.85 -6.50
N ARG A 68 -10.67 -5.08 -6.89
CA ARG A 68 -11.93 -5.65 -7.39
C ARG A 68 -11.64 -6.28 -8.76
N LYS A 69 -12.14 -7.51 -8.98
CA LYS A 69 -12.01 -8.19 -10.29
C LYS A 69 -12.76 -7.43 -11.38
N TYR A 70 -13.90 -6.86 -11.05
CA TYR A 70 -14.79 -6.16 -11.99
C TYR A 70 -14.95 -4.69 -11.60
N LYS A 71 -15.06 -3.83 -12.61
CA LYS A 71 -15.35 -2.41 -12.43
C LYS A 71 -16.76 -2.24 -11.85
N VAL A 72 -16.89 -1.40 -10.84
CA VAL A 72 -18.20 -1.00 -10.31
C VAL A 72 -18.89 -0.15 -11.37
N LYS A 73 -20.08 -0.56 -11.79
CA LYS A 73 -20.95 0.29 -12.62
C LYS A 73 -21.48 1.41 -11.74
N LEU A 74 -21.08 2.64 -12.01
CA LEU A 74 -21.66 3.82 -11.39
C LEU A 74 -22.99 4.07 -12.12
N VAL A 75 -24.09 3.93 -11.37
CA VAL A 75 -25.44 4.18 -11.87
C VAL A 75 -25.99 5.34 -11.06
N GLU A 76 -26.51 6.35 -11.78
CA GLU A 76 -27.20 7.47 -11.15
C GLU A 76 -28.47 6.97 -10.44
N LYS A 77 -28.74 7.53 -9.26
CA LYS A 77 -29.98 7.23 -8.53
C LYS A 77 -31.17 7.72 -9.34
N ARG A 78 -32.28 6.96 -9.34
CA ARG A 78 -33.51 7.26 -10.12
C ARG A 78 -34.04 8.68 -9.87
N ALA A 79 -34.04 9.12 -8.61
CA ALA A 79 -34.49 10.46 -8.22
C ALA A 79 -33.75 11.62 -8.93
N PHE A 80 -32.47 11.43 -9.31
CA PHE A 80 -31.72 12.47 -10.02
C PHE A 80 -32.01 12.48 -11.53
N ARG A 81 -32.32 11.32 -12.12
CA ARG A 81 -32.74 11.24 -13.53
C ARG A 81 -34.04 11.99 -13.79
N GLU A 82 -34.99 11.90 -12.88
CA GLU A 82 -36.31 12.54 -13.03
C GLU A 82 -36.18 14.07 -13.02
N ILE A 83 -35.35 14.62 -12.13
CA ILE A 83 -35.08 16.08 -12.07
C ILE A 83 -34.41 16.56 -13.36
N HIS A 84 -33.41 15.81 -13.87
CA HIS A 84 -32.69 16.19 -15.09
C HIS A 84 -33.59 16.16 -16.34
N CYS A 85 -34.44 15.13 -16.47
CA CYS A 85 -35.41 15.04 -17.57
C CYS A 85 -36.49 16.12 -17.49
N HIS A 86 -36.97 16.47 -16.29
CA HIS A 86 -37.96 17.54 -16.10
C HIS A 86 -37.38 18.91 -16.49
N GLN A 87 -36.13 19.18 -16.12
CA GLN A 87 -35.47 20.45 -16.41
C GLN A 87 -35.09 20.63 -17.89
N MET A 88 -35.01 19.53 -18.66
CA MET A 88 -34.80 19.56 -20.12
C MET A 88 -36.08 19.74 -20.94
N LEU A 89 -37.25 19.45 -20.36
CA LEU A 89 -38.56 19.53 -21.04
C LEU A 89 -39.28 20.85 -20.82
N GLU A 90 -38.75 21.74 -19.98
CA GLU A 90 -39.28 23.10 -19.84
C GLU A 90 -38.50 24.07 -20.74
N PRO A 91 -39.16 24.75 -21.71
CA PRO A 91 -38.52 25.84 -22.42
C PRO A 91 -38.17 26.94 -21.41
N ARG A 92 -36.91 27.39 -21.42
CA ARG A 92 -36.46 28.47 -20.51
C ARG A 92 -37.49 29.60 -20.55
N PRO A 93 -37.97 30.11 -19.41
CA PRO A 93 -38.90 31.22 -19.41
C PRO A 93 -38.23 32.37 -20.15
N SER A 94 -38.83 32.79 -21.28
CA SER A 94 -38.38 33.96 -22.03
C SER A 94 -38.48 35.14 -21.07
N ILE A 95 -37.33 35.70 -20.68
CA ILE A 95 -37.28 36.93 -19.91
C ILE A 95 -37.87 38.01 -20.82
N LYS A 96 -39.16 38.33 -20.64
CA LYS A 96 -39.74 39.51 -21.29
C LYS A 96 -39.07 40.71 -20.64
N SER A 97 -38.24 41.42 -21.40
CA SER A 97 -37.61 42.65 -20.91
C SER A 97 -38.70 43.69 -20.63
N PRO A 98 -38.78 44.25 -19.42
CA PRO A 98 -39.64 45.37 -19.17
C PRO A 98 -38.91 46.62 -19.66
N PHE A 99 -39.11 46.95 -20.94
CA PHE A 99 -38.76 48.27 -21.46
C PHE A 99 -40.04 49.08 -21.55
N TRP A 100 -40.28 49.88 -20.51
CA TRP A 100 -40.96 51.18 -20.48
C TRP A 100 -40.51 51.90 -19.21
#